data_AF-A0A397NN89-F1
#
_entry.id   AF-A0A397NN89-F1
#
_cell.length_a   1.000
_cell.length_b   1.000
_cell.length_c   1.000
_cell.angle_alpha   90.00
_cell.angle_beta   90.00
_cell.angle_gamma   90.00
#
_symmetry.space_group_name_H-M   'P 1'
#
loop_
_entity.id
_entity.type
_entity.pdbx_description
1 polymer ?
#
loop_
_entity_poly.entity_id
_entity_poly.type
_entity_poly.pdbx_seq_one_letter_code
_entity_poly.pdbx_strand_id
1 'polypeptide(L)' 'MIAGLRARAATIGDQAATGARDRIAARIADDVPGVTAAIDDDRIVVTGRGLRARLLSEPALRWIGSFGR' A
#
# COMPACT_ATOMS: atom_id res chain seq x y z
N MET A 1 22.93 25.51 1.07
CA MET A 1 21.66 25.63 0.32
C MET A 1 21.11 24.27 -0.15
N ILE A 2 21.92 23.43 -0.82
CA ILE A 2 21.48 22.09 -1.33
C ILE A 2 20.97 21.13 -0.23
N ALA A 3 21.58 21.13 0.95
CA ALA A 3 21.14 20.26 2.06
C ALA A 3 19.70 20.55 2.51
N GLY A 4 19.30 21.82 2.57
CA GLY A 4 17.93 22.21 2.94
C GLY A 4 16.89 21.79 1.88
N LEU A 5 17.26 21.86 0.60
CA LEU A 5 16.42 21.37 -0.50
C LEU A 5 16.23 19.85 -0.45
N ARG A 6 17.29 19.09 -0.14
CA ARG A 6 17.21 17.63 0.02
C ARG A 6 16.33 17.23 1.19
N ALA A 7 16.49 17.88 2.34
CA ALA A 7 15.64 17.62 3.52
C ALA A 7 14.16 17.87 3.21
N ARG A 8 13.86 18.97 2.52
CA ARG A 8 12.48 19.30 2.12
C ARG A 8 11.91 18.32 1.09
N ALA A 9 12.73 17.88 0.13
CA ALA A 9 12.35 16.85 -0.83
C ALA A 9 12.06 15.51 -0.14
N ALA A 10 12.85 15.11 0.86
CA ALA A 10 12.61 13.91 1.65
C ALA A 10 11.27 13.99 2.40
N THR A 11 10.99 15.11 3.08
CA THR A 11 9.69 15.31 3.75
C THR A 11 8.50 15.24 2.79
N ILE A 12 8.62 15.82 1.60
CA ILE A 12 7.56 15.73 0.57
C ILE A 12 7.39 14.29 0.09
N GLY A 13 8.49 13.58 -0.14
CA GLY A 13 8.48 12.17 -0.52
C GLY A 13 7.80 11.29 0.52
N ASP A 14 8.12 11.49 1.80
CA ASP A 14 7.52 10.74 2.91
C ASP A 14 6.02 11.00 3.03
N GLN A 15 5.59 12.27 2.91
CA GLN A 15 4.17 12.62 2.91
C GLN A 15 3.42 12.00 1.73
N ALA A 16 4.02 12.03 0.54
CA ALA A 16 3.43 11.40 -0.64
C ALA A 16 3.34 9.87 -0.49
N ALA A 17 4.38 9.23 0.05
CA ALA A 17 4.41 7.80 0.31
C ALA A 17 3.34 7.39 1.33
N THR A 18 3.17 8.16 2.41
CA THR A 18 2.09 7.93 3.38
C THR A 18 0.71 8.06 2.75
N GLY A 19 0.45 9.15 2.02
CA GLY A 19 -0.83 9.33 1.34
C GLY A 19 -1.12 8.25 0.27
N ALA A 20 -0.08 7.73 -0.39
CA ALA A 20 -0.21 6.60 -1.30
C ALA A 20 -0.57 5.31 -0.56
N ARG A 21 0.07 5.02 0.58
CA ARG A 21 -0.23 3.85 1.42
C ARG A 21 -1.67 3.88 1.93
N ASP A 22 -2.13 5.02 2.43
CA ASP A 22 -3.51 5.21 2.89
C ASP A 22 -4.52 4.92 1.78
N ARG A 23 -4.28 5.47 0.58
CA ARG A 23 -5.16 5.26 -0.57
C ARG A 23 -5.21 3.81 -1.01
N ILE A 24 -4.06 3.13 -1.02
CA ILE A 24 -3.97 1.72 -1.40
C ILE A 24 -4.68 0.85 -0.35
N ALA A 25 -4.45 1.09 0.95
CA ALA A 25 -5.09 0.35 2.02
C ALA A 25 -6.62 0.48 1.99
N ALA A 26 -7.13 1.71 1.82
CA ALA A 26 -8.56 1.96 1.66
C ALA A 26 -9.14 1.21 0.45
N ARG A 27 -8.44 1.29 -0.70
CA ARG A 27 -8.89 0.63 -1.92
C ARG A 27 -8.94 -0.90 -1.79
N ILE A 28 -7.98 -1.51 -1.09
CA ILE A 28 -7.97 -2.95 -0.81
C ILE A 28 -9.18 -3.34 0.04
N ALA A 29 -9.49 -2.55 1.07
CA ALA A 29 -10.64 -2.80 1.93
C ALA A 29 -11.97 -2.69 1.17
N ASP A 30 -12.08 -1.72 0.26
CA ASP A 30 -13.30 -1.49 -0.54
C ASP A 30 -13.49 -2.56 -1.63
N ASP A 31 -12.43 -2.89 -2.38
CA ASP A 31 -12.53 -3.74 -3.56
C ASP A 31 -12.59 -5.25 -3.22
N VAL A 32 -12.19 -5.66 -2.00
CA VAL A 32 -12.05 -7.07 -1.64
C VAL A 32 -12.81 -7.43 -0.35
N PRO A 33 -14.07 -7.87 -0.45
CA PRO A 33 -14.86 -8.27 0.70
C PRO A 33 -14.23 -9.41 1.51
N GLY A 34 -14.14 -9.21 2.83
CA GLY A 34 -13.56 -10.18 3.77
C GLY A 34 -12.03 -10.15 3.85
N VAL A 35 -11.43 -9.07 3.37
CA VAL A 35 -10.01 -8.76 3.53
C VAL A 35 -9.87 -7.48 4.35
N THR A 36 -8.85 -7.42 5.21
CA THR A 36 -8.49 -6.27 6.02
C THR A 36 -7.11 -5.81 5.59
N ALA A 37 -6.96 -4.52 5.29
CA ALA A 37 -5.68 -3.89 5.04
C ALA A 37 -5.31 -2.99 6.23
N ALA A 38 -4.07 -3.11 6.69
CA ALA A 38 -3.49 -2.26 7.71
C ALA A 38 -2.15 -1.71 7.20
N ILE A 39 -1.75 -0.55 7.69
CA ILE A 39 -0.43 0.02 7.43
C ILE A 39 0.46 -0.33 8.62
N ASP A 40 1.60 -0.93 8.35
CA ASP A 40 2.63 -1.27 9.32
C ASP A 40 3.93 -0.60 8.87
N ASP A 41 4.25 0.52 9.50
CA ASP A 41 5.33 1.44 9.12
C ASP A 41 5.34 1.78 7.63
N ASP A 42 6.24 1.15 6.88
CA ASP A 42 6.44 1.40 5.46
C ASP A 42 5.67 0.43 4.55
N ARG A 43 4.91 -0.51 5.14
CA ARG A 43 4.28 -1.64 4.46
C ARG A 43 2.78 -1.61 4.59
N ILE A 44 2.12 -2.28 3.65
CA ILE A 44 0.69 -2.56 3.70
C ILE A 44 0.53 -4.04 3.99
N VAL A 45 -0.04 -4.35 5.15
CA VAL A 45 -0.32 -5.71 5.60
C VAL A 45 -1.76 -6.04 5.25
N VAL A 46 -1.94 -7.06 4.42
CA VAL A 46 -3.25 -7.52 3.97
C VAL A 46 -3.54 -8.88 4.59
N THR A 47 -4.65 -8.97 5.32
CA THR A 47 -5.08 -10.18 6.04
C THR A 47 -6.51 -10.58 5.67
N GLY A 48 -6.83 -11.86 5.72
CA GLY A 48 -8.15 -12.35 5.34
C GLY A 48 -8.17 -13.84 5.02
N ARG A 49 -9.36 -14.43 5.03
CA ARG A 49 -9.52 -15.87 4.76
C ARG A 49 -9.29 -16.17 3.28
N GLY A 50 -8.45 -17.16 3.00
CA GLY A 50 -8.19 -17.63 1.63
C GLY A 50 -7.38 -16.65 0.77
N LEU A 51 -6.63 -15.72 1.38
CA LEU A 51 -5.90 -14.66 0.67
C LEU A 51 -5.00 -15.20 -0.45
N ARG A 52 -4.36 -16.35 -0.22
CA ARG A 52 -3.45 -16.97 -1.18
C ARG A 52 -4.17 -17.50 -2.43
N ALA A 53 -5.35 -18.08 -2.26
CA ALA A 53 -6.20 -18.49 -3.37
C ALA A 53 -6.78 -17.26 -4.09
N ARG A 54 -7.21 -16.25 -3.32
CA ARG A 54 -7.72 -14.98 -3.83
C ARG A 54 -6.69 -14.17 -4.61
N LEU A 55 -5.42 -14.23 -4.24
CA LEU A 55 -4.34 -13.60 -5.01
C LEU A 55 -4.26 -14.13 -6.45
N LEU A 56 -4.67 -15.39 -6.67
CA LEU A 56 -4.68 -16.01 -7.98
C LEU A 56 -5.97 -15.73 -8.75
N SER A 57 -7.11 -15.60 -8.07
CA SER A 57 -8.42 -15.38 -8.69
C SER A 57 -8.82 -13.91 -8.85
N GLU A 58 -8.43 -13.03 -7.93
CA GLU A 58 -8.78 -11.61 -7.93
C GLU A 58 -7.69 -10.76 -8.62
N PRO A 59 -7.99 -10.14 -9.78
CA PRO A 59 -7.04 -9.31 -10.51
C PRO A 59 -6.54 -8.11 -9.69
N ALA A 60 -7.40 -7.54 -8.84
CA ALA A 60 -7.07 -6.41 -7.98
C ALA A 60 -5.92 -6.76 -7.03
N LEU A 61 -6.02 -7.90 -6.32
CA LEU A 61 -4.97 -8.37 -5.42
C LEU A 61 -3.67 -8.70 -6.16
N ARG A 62 -3.77 -9.23 -7.39
CA ARG A 62 -2.60 -9.55 -8.22
C ARG A 62 -1.86 -8.31 -8.72
N TRP A 63 -2.60 -7.26 -9.07
CA TRP A 63 -2.04 -5.97 -9.43
C TRP A 63 -1.35 -5.32 -8.23
N ILE A 64 -1.99 -5.35 -7.05
CA ILE A 64 -1.40 -4.86 -5.80
C ILE A 64 -0.12 -5.61 -5.44
N GLY A 65 -0.13 -6.95 -5.53
CA GLY A 65 1.06 -7.78 -5.28
C GLY A 65 2.21 -7.55 -6.28
N SER A 66 1.96 -6.92 -7.43
CA SER A 66 3.02 -6.60 -8.39
C SER A 66 3.84 -5.36 -8.02
N PHE A 67 3.35 -4.48 -7.14
CA PHE A 67 4.10 -3.31 -6.66
C PHE A 67 5.20 -3.64 -5.64
N GLY A 68 5.17 -4.85 -5.06
CA GLY A 68 6.15 -5.31 -4.07
C GLY A 68 7.33 -6.08 -4.65
N ARG A 69 7.49 -6.12 -6.00
CA ARG A 69 8.61 -6.78 -6.68
C ARG A 69 9.62 -5.78 -7.21
#